data_AF-A0A7S4B5J3-F1
#
_entry.id   AF-A0A7S4B5J3-F1
#
_cell.length_a   1.000
_cell.length_b   1.000
_cell.length_c   1.000
_cell.angle_alpha   90.00
_cell.angle_beta   90.00
_cell.angle_gamma   90.00
#
_symmetry.space_group_name_H-M   'P 1'
#
loop_
_entity.id
_entity.type
_entity.pdbx_description
1 polymer ?
#
loop_
_entity_poly.entity_id
_entity_poly.type
_entity_poly.pdbx_seq_one_letter_code
_entity_poly.pdbx_strand_id
1 'polypeptide(L)'
;RGRMRPTKMHARPSLRACGRATRLLARLLPLLLIGIGEASVWMRSPPPTSLGFGGGLVRLGHSSGHSCGRRRPSRPCTWRYDAPTMCMPVEDAKKAVVESPVASRSSKQGSDPQSALSDGSQDPAALTEPLQPLTLQGAWQSAGLPVLVLCCFIGAVCALDRVVMSVAILPMSEQFGYSDSVKGLIASAFSLGYCIGLVPAGVASSSSSPKMVLGIGLVVWSLAQALTPAAAENSVLSLLLARVGMGIGEAAAIPSIQVIAANFVPQRFRSQFWGLLTASLSMGTIGAYTLTPPLVDSAGWQSAFFIYGGAGIAISALWFALGADEPKSRDACFPEACELEEEAEATRRVDATKPVDESGVAGAMERAMERVREVPWSDMAVSRPVWALAAAHSASNFFLYFALSWLPTYFAYQFNLSTAGAASASQLPFVAAAVASVSAGAICDRVLVGWAGLPLTRARKVMQGIACVGPGAAMVSLALLASGVAGLELNQNTAQAIFVGALACQSFSAAGFGCAAQDISRRYSSLLYGSTSAVSVVVGAFGQYFTGVILDLTDRDFSAMFYLTGAVELCGVLMFTAWWNSERTFE
;
A
#
# COMPACT_ATOMS: atom_id res chain seq x y z
N ARG A 1 -10.12 -38.50 54.56
CA ARG A 1 -10.63 -38.32 53.17
C ARG A 1 -10.07 -36.98 52.68
N GLY A 2 -9.24 -36.81 51.66
CA GLY A 2 -8.67 -37.70 50.64
C GLY A 2 -7.34 -37.10 50.13
N ARG A 3 -6.58 -37.94 49.42
CA ARG A 3 -5.20 -37.75 48.95
C ARG A 3 -5.07 -36.61 47.91
N MET A 4 -4.04 -35.77 48.05
CA MET A 4 -3.45 -35.03 46.92
C MET A 4 -2.70 -36.00 46.00
N ARG A 5 -2.95 -35.92 44.70
CA ARG A 5 -2.08 -36.44 43.63
C ARG A 5 -1.44 -35.25 42.93
N PRO A 6 -0.15 -35.31 42.53
CA PRO A 6 0.46 -34.27 41.73
C PRO A 6 0.09 -34.46 40.25
N THR A 7 -0.53 -33.45 39.64
CA THR A 7 -0.76 -33.40 38.19
C THR A 7 0.51 -32.98 37.46
N LYS A 8 0.88 -33.79 36.48
CA LYS A 8 2.05 -33.65 35.61
C LYS A 8 2.04 -32.32 34.85
N MET A 9 3.21 -31.69 34.83
CA MET A 9 3.57 -30.50 34.06
C MET A 9 3.58 -30.85 32.56
N HIS A 10 2.61 -30.37 31.78
CA HIS A 10 2.68 -30.40 30.32
C HIS A 10 3.48 -29.19 29.83
N ALA A 11 4.71 -29.46 29.36
CA ALA A 11 5.56 -28.50 28.67
C ALA A 11 4.84 -27.98 27.40
N ARG A 12 4.65 -26.66 27.31
CA ARG A 12 4.02 -25.98 26.18
C ARG A 12 4.93 -25.98 24.92
N PRO A 13 4.38 -26.16 23.71
CA PRO A 13 5.14 -26.16 22.46
C PRO A 13 5.45 -24.76 21.86
N SER A 14 5.20 -23.66 22.59
CA SER A 14 5.22 -22.28 22.06
C SER A 14 6.61 -21.72 21.70
N LEU A 15 7.69 -22.25 22.29
CA LEU A 15 9.07 -21.82 21.97
C LEU A 15 9.60 -22.40 20.65
N ARG A 16 8.96 -23.44 20.10
CA ARG A 16 9.42 -24.10 18.86
C ARG A 16 8.85 -23.47 17.58
N ALA A 17 7.77 -22.70 17.66
CA ALA A 17 7.12 -22.09 16.49
C ALA A 17 7.74 -20.74 16.10
N CYS A 18 8.00 -19.86 17.08
CA CYS A 18 8.69 -18.58 16.85
C CYS A 18 10.11 -18.80 16.30
N GLY A 19 10.85 -19.73 16.90
CA GLY A 19 12.15 -20.13 16.36
C GLY A 19 12.07 -20.79 14.98
N ARG A 20 10.93 -21.29 14.50
CA ARG A 20 10.81 -21.86 13.14
C ARG A 20 10.61 -20.77 12.09
N ALA A 21 9.82 -19.74 12.35
CA ALA A 21 9.63 -18.62 11.42
C ALA A 21 10.91 -17.80 11.23
N THR A 22 11.61 -17.48 12.32
CA THR A 22 12.91 -16.78 12.27
C THR A 22 13.99 -17.66 11.63
N ARG A 23 13.97 -18.99 11.87
CA ARG A 23 14.85 -19.93 11.17
C ARG A 23 14.47 -20.14 9.71
N LEU A 24 13.21 -19.93 9.31
CA LEU A 24 12.78 -20.00 7.92
C LEU A 24 13.29 -18.77 7.16
N LEU A 25 13.10 -17.57 7.71
CA LEU A 25 13.66 -16.33 7.18
C LEU A 25 15.20 -16.36 7.13
N ALA A 26 15.86 -16.84 8.19
CA ALA A 26 17.31 -17.02 8.21
C ALA A 26 17.81 -18.18 7.34
N ARG A 27 16.95 -19.09 6.87
CA ARG A 27 17.28 -20.15 5.88
C ARG A 27 17.00 -19.72 4.44
N LEU A 28 16.06 -18.80 4.23
CA LEU A 28 15.75 -18.21 2.92
C LEU A 28 16.76 -17.13 2.53
N LEU A 29 17.31 -16.39 3.50
CA LEU A 29 18.31 -15.35 3.26
C LEU A 29 19.61 -15.89 2.62
N PRO A 30 20.18 -17.05 3.05
CA PRO A 30 21.27 -17.70 2.35
C PRO A 30 20.88 -18.23 0.97
N LEU A 31 19.65 -18.69 0.74
CA LEU A 31 19.21 -19.15 -0.58
C LEU A 31 19.09 -17.99 -1.59
N LEU A 32 18.67 -16.81 -1.12
CA LEU A 32 18.74 -15.55 -1.87
C LEU A 32 20.20 -15.15 -2.17
N LEU A 33 21.11 -15.29 -1.21
CA LEU A 33 22.53 -15.01 -1.40
C LEU A 33 23.24 -16.07 -2.27
N ILE A 34 22.81 -17.32 -2.25
CA ILE A 34 23.31 -18.41 -3.12
C ILE A 34 22.83 -18.19 -4.56
N GLY A 35 21.59 -17.73 -4.78
CA GLY A 35 21.13 -17.30 -6.11
C GLY A 35 21.96 -16.15 -6.69
N ILE A 36 22.43 -15.23 -5.85
CA ILE A 36 23.36 -14.15 -6.22
C ILE A 36 24.78 -14.72 -6.48
N GLY A 37 25.21 -15.71 -5.71
CA GLY A 37 26.49 -16.40 -5.87
C GLY A 37 26.59 -17.24 -7.15
N GLU A 38 25.56 -18.00 -7.50
CA GLU A 38 25.55 -18.83 -8.72
C GLU A 38 25.45 -17.99 -10.00
N ALA A 39 24.77 -16.84 -9.96
CA ALA A 39 24.77 -15.87 -11.06
C ALA A 39 26.19 -15.34 -11.37
N SER A 40 27.05 -15.18 -10.35
CA SER A 40 28.44 -14.75 -10.52
C SER A 40 29.36 -15.83 -11.13
N VAL A 41 28.98 -17.11 -11.01
CA VAL A 41 29.69 -18.26 -11.61
C VAL A 41 29.31 -18.43 -13.08
N TRP A 42 28.05 -18.17 -13.43
CA TRP A 42 27.58 -18.15 -14.82
C TRP A 42 28.16 -16.99 -15.66
N MET A 43 28.48 -15.86 -15.04
CA MET A 43 29.08 -14.70 -15.73
C MET A 43 30.55 -14.89 -16.18
N ARG A 44 31.23 -15.98 -15.78
CA ARG A 44 32.65 -16.23 -16.14
C ARG A 44 32.85 -17.27 -17.25
N SER A 45 31.78 -17.84 -17.80
CA SER A 45 31.89 -18.91 -18.81
C SER A 45 31.54 -18.37 -20.20
N PRO A 46 32.41 -18.47 -21.21
CA PRO A 46 32.04 -18.14 -22.58
C PRO A 46 31.01 -19.16 -23.12
N PRO A 47 30.08 -18.75 -24.00
CA PRO A 47 29.04 -19.64 -24.52
C PRO A 47 29.65 -20.78 -25.35
N PRO A 48 29.17 -22.03 -25.22
CA PRO A 48 29.62 -23.12 -26.07
C PRO A 48 29.11 -22.91 -27.50
N THR A 49 30.05 -22.98 -28.44
CA THR A 49 29.85 -22.96 -29.88
C THR A 49 29.14 -24.21 -30.39
N SER A 50 28.11 -24.00 -31.21
CA SER A 50 27.58 -24.83 -32.29
C SER A 50 27.67 -26.37 -32.18
N LEU A 51 26.52 -27.04 -32.11
CA LEU A 51 26.31 -28.35 -32.73
C LEU A 51 24.89 -28.40 -33.27
N GLY A 52 24.78 -28.53 -34.60
CA GLY A 52 23.52 -28.63 -35.33
C GLY A 52 23.06 -30.07 -35.57
N PHE A 53 21.88 -30.12 -36.21
CA PHE A 53 21.20 -31.23 -36.87
C PHE A 53 20.37 -32.22 -36.05
N GLY A 54 19.12 -32.40 -36.50
CA GLY A 54 18.38 -33.65 -36.37
C GLY A 54 16.86 -33.50 -36.32
N GLY A 55 16.20 -33.31 -37.46
CA GLY A 55 14.74 -33.33 -37.58
C GLY A 55 14.13 -34.72 -37.32
N GLY A 56 12.87 -34.74 -36.89
CA GLY A 56 12.08 -35.95 -36.73
C GLY A 56 10.60 -35.65 -36.46
N LEU A 57 9.81 -35.60 -37.54
CA LEU A 57 8.35 -35.66 -37.52
C LEU A 57 7.87 -36.94 -36.80
N VAL A 58 6.84 -36.83 -35.97
CA VAL A 58 5.84 -37.91 -35.81
C VAL A 58 4.43 -37.30 -35.75
N ARG A 59 3.59 -37.81 -36.66
CA ARG A 59 2.16 -37.52 -36.80
C ARG A 59 1.41 -38.86 -36.71
N LEU A 60 0.14 -38.78 -36.29
CA LEU A 60 -0.95 -39.78 -36.36
C LEU A 60 -1.03 -40.76 -35.16
N GLY A 61 -2.20 -41.12 -34.63
CA GLY A 61 -3.54 -40.99 -35.19
C GLY A 61 -4.71 -41.29 -34.24
N HIS A 62 -5.90 -41.15 -34.82
CA HIS A 62 -7.28 -41.30 -34.33
C HIS A 62 -7.68 -42.68 -33.75
N SER A 63 -8.71 -42.68 -32.88
CA SER A 63 -10.00 -43.40 -33.05
C SER A 63 -10.95 -43.04 -31.88
N SER A 64 -12.03 -42.25 -32.04
CA SER A 64 -13.39 -42.59 -32.52
C SER A 64 -14.21 -43.58 -31.66
N GLY A 65 -15.40 -43.11 -31.20
CA GLY A 65 -16.63 -43.90 -31.38
C GLY A 65 -17.51 -44.21 -30.15
N HIS A 66 -18.63 -43.47 -30.03
CA HIS A 66 -20.00 -43.94 -29.65
C HIS A 66 -20.23 -44.55 -28.23
N SER A 67 -21.34 -44.33 -27.50
CA SER A 67 -22.74 -44.08 -27.86
C SER A 67 -23.59 -43.68 -26.63
N CYS A 68 -24.81 -43.24 -26.92
CA CYS A 68 -25.86 -42.69 -26.05
C CYS A 68 -26.81 -43.78 -25.50
N GLY A 69 -27.38 -43.59 -24.30
CA GLY A 69 -28.46 -44.43 -23.74
C GLY A 69 -29.26 -43.71 -22.64
N ARG A 70 -30.59 -43.69 -22.79
CA ARG A 70 -31.59 -42.78 -22.19
C ARG A 70 -32.26 -43.30 -20.89
N ARG A 71 -32.69 -42.33 -20.03
CA ARG A 71 -33.98 -42.18 -19.27
C ARG A 71 -34.38 -43.29 -18.25
N ARG A 72 -35.10 -43.09 -17.13
CA ARG A 72 -35.71 -42.04 -16.23
C ARG A 72 -36.46 -42.89 -15.12
N PRO A 73 -37.34 -42.37 -14.22
CA PRO A 73 -37.26 -41.34 -13.16
C PRO A 73 -37.89 -41.81 -11.80
N SER A 74 -37.90 -40.94 -10.76
CA SER A 74 -38.82 -40.81 -9.58
C SER A 74 -38.03 -40.46 -8.31
N ARG A 75 -38.41 -39.59 -7.35
CA ARG A 75 -39.57 -38.72 -7.04
C ARG A 75 -39.08 -37.60 -6.08
N PRO A 76 -39.83 -36.50 -5.90
CA PRO A 76 -39.46 -35.33 -5.07
C PRO A 76 -40.08 -35.36 -3.66
N CYS A 77 -39.50 -34.62 -2.71
CA CYS A 77 -40.12 -34.31 -1.41
C CYS A 77 -40.48 -32.82 -1.31
N THR A 78 -41.74 -32.58 -0.98
CA THR A 78 -42.43 -31.30 -0.73
C THR A 78 -42.55 -30.99 0.78
N TRP A 79 -43.22 -29.87 1.10
CA TRP A 79 -43.76 -29.35 2.38
C TRP A 79 -42.98 -28.14 2.93
N ARG A 80 -43.59 -27.03 3.37
CA ARG A 80 -44.90 -26.36 3.18
C ARG A 80 -44.74 -24.94 3.75
N TYR A 81 -45.48 -23.99 3.21
CA TYR A 81 -45.68 -22.64 3.73
C TYR A 81 -46.58 -22.65 4.97
N ASP A 82 -46.34 -21.73 5.91
CA ASP A 82 -47.37 -21.08 6.74
C ASP A 82 -47.01 -19.60 6.93
N ALA A 83 -47.98 -18.74 6.66
CA ALA A 83 -48.00 -17.30 6.92
C ALA A 83 -48.80 -17.03 8.21
N PRO A 84 -48.65 -15.83 8.79
CA PRO A 84 -49.84 -15.11 9.21
C PRO A 84 -49.89 -13.66 8.70
N THR A 85 -51.13 -13.21 8.67
CA THR A 85 -51.73 -12.10 7.94
C THR A 85 -51.63 -10.76 8.69
N MET A 86 -51.55 -9.68 7.89
CA MET A 86 -52.22 -8.36 8.04
C MET A 86 -51.95 -7.46 9.28
N CYS A 87 -51.47 -6.23 9.02
CA CYS A 87 -52.32 -5.04 8.85
C CYS A 87 -51.45 -3.79 8.56
N MET A 88 -51.75 -3.08 7.45
CA MET A 88 -51.39 -1.66 7.26
C MET A 88 -52.47 -0.77 7.91
N PRO A 89 -52.22 0.54 8.04
CA PRO A 89 -52.89 1.44 7.10
C PRO A 89 -51.97 2.54 6.52
N VAL A 90 -52.29 2.89 5.28
CA VAL A 90 -51.91 4.12 4.57
C VAL A 90 -53.16 4.98 4.53
N GLU A 91 -53.07 6.27 4.88
CA GLU A 91 -53.95 7.31 4.34
C GLU A 91 -53.31 8.71 4.49
N ASP A 92 -52.89 9.25 3.34
CA ASP A 92 -53.22 10.56 2.76
C ASP A 92 -53.08 11.91 3.49
N ALA A 93 -52.35 12.79 2.75
CA ALA A 93 -52.78 14.12 2.27
C ALA A 93 -52.29 15.43 2.95
N LYS A 94 -51.47 16.14 2.14
CA LYS A 94 -51.63 17.55 1.67
C LYS A 94 -51.29 18.76 2.58
N LYS A 95 -50.24 19.46 2.13
CA LYS A 95 -50.11 20.88 1.71
C LYS A 95 -50.21 22.08 2.71
N ALA A 96 -49.37 23.07 2.33
CA ALA A 96 -49.39 24.53 2.54
C ALA A 96 -48.67 25.06 3.82
N VAL A 97 -47.61 25.89 3.77
CA VAL A 97 -47.33 27.21 3.12
C VAL A 97 -47.93 28.39 3.89
N VAL A 98 -47.02 29.22 4.46
CA VAL A 98 -47.11 30.68 4.77
C VAL A 98 -48.08 31.04 5.92
N GLU A 99 -47.75 31.82 6.96
CA GLU A 99 -47.34 33.23 6.96
C GLU A 99 -46.94 33.68 8.39
N SER A 100 -46.12 34.73 8.49
CA SER A 100 -45.79 35.48 9.71
C SER A 100 -46.99 36.26 10.27
N PRO A 101 -46.90 36.76 11.52
CA PRO A 101 -47.11 38.21 11.67
C PRO A 101 -46.16 38.92 12.64
N VAL A 102 -46.09 40.23 12.43
CA VAL A 102 -45.27 41.25 13.09
C VAL A 102 -46.10 42.00 14.17
N ALA A 103 -45.35 42.62 15.11
CA ALA A 103 -45.68 43.76 15.99
C ALA A 103 -46.29 43.46 17.38
N SER A 104 -45.62 43.95 18.45
CA SER A 104 -45.81 45.34 18.92
C SER A 104 -44.97 45.73 20.17
N ARG A 105 -44.24 46.86 20.03
CA ARG A 105 -44.08 48.03 20.93
C ARG A 105 -43.73 47.94 22.45
N SER A 106 -42.76 48.84 22.76
CA SER A 106 -42.58 49.71 23.95
C SER A 106 -41.90 49.10 25.18
N SER A 107 -41.18 49.80 26.06
CA SER A 107 -40.43 51.06 26.05
C SER A 107 -39.76 51.19 27.45
N LYS A 108 -38.62 51.89 27.52
CA LYS A 108 -38.07 52.64 28.68
C LYS A 108 -37.30 51.91 29.81
N GLN A 109 -36.04 52.35 29.92
CA GLN A 109 -35.35 52.94 31.07
C GLN A 109 -35.28 52.18 32.41
N GLY A 110 -34.06 52.08 32.95
CA GLY A 110 -33.86 51.99 34.40
C GLY A 110 -32.49 51.41 34.76
N SER A 111 -31.71 52.20 35.48
CA SER A 111 -30.33 51.98 35.92
C SER A 111 -30.20 51.12 37.17
N ASP A 112 -28.96 50.65 37.36
CA ASP A 112 -28.26 50.36 38.61
C ASP A 112 -28.22 48.96 39.23
N PRO A 113 -27.09 48.63 39.90
CA PRO A 113 -26.59 47.27 40.07
C PRO A 113 -26.76 46.77 41.52
N GLN A 114 -26.48 45.48 41.69
CA GLN A 114 -26.34 44.74 42.97
C GLN A 114 -27.65 44.29 43.64
N SER A 115 -28.01 43.03 43.40
CA SER A 115 -28.41 42.14 44.50
C SER A 115 -27.92 40.73 44.20
N ALA A 116 -27.28 40.14 45.19
CA ALA A 116 -26.68 38.83 45.16
C ALA A 116 -27.64 37.79 45.75
N LEU A 117 -27.53 36.57 45.22
CA LEU A 117 -27.82 35.27 45.86
C LEU A 117 -29.29 34.82 46.01
N SER A 118 -29.46 33.51 45.79
CA SER A 118 -30.68 32.69 45.61
C SER A 118 -31.32 32.86 44.22
N ASP A 119 -31.56 31.85 43.41
CA ASP A 119 -32.02 30.51 43.76
C ASP A 119 -31.61 29.49 42.68
N GLY A 120 -31.41 28.24 43.09
CA GLY A 120 -31.09 27.14 42.19
C GLY A 120 -32.31 26.67 41.41
N SER A 121 -32.30 26.88 40.10
CA SER A 121 -32.95 26.00 39.13
C SER A 121 -32.24 26.18 37.78
N GLN A 122 -31.32 25.26 37.46
CA GLN A 122 -30.70 25.21 36.14
C GLN A 122 -31.69 24.54 35.18
N ASP A 123 -32.24 25.32 34.26
CA ASP A 123 -32.96 24.83 33.08
C ASP A 123 -32.00 23.98 32.20
N PRO A 124 -32.35 22.74 31.83
CA PRO A 124 -31.49 21.88 31.01
C PRO A 124 -31.53 22.22 29.50
N ALA A 125 -31.93 23.43 29.12
CA ALA A 125 -32.23 23.80 27.72
C ALA A 125 -31.23 24.79 27.07
N ALA A 126 -30.09 25.10 27.72
CA ALA A 126 -29.17 26.15 27.25
C ALA A 126 -27.78 25.65 26.78
N LEU A 127 -27.61 24.37 26.41
CA LEU A 127 -26.32 23.82 25.95
C LEU A 127 -26.34 23.29 24.50
N THR A 128 -27.13 23.90 23.63
CA THR A 128 -27.04 23.64 22.19
C THR A 128 -26.91 24.94 21.43
N GLU A 129 -25.74 25.56 21.54
CA GLU A 129 -25.26 26.34 20.39
C GLU A 129 -25.01 25.36 19.23
N PRO A 130 -25.54 25.61 18.03
CA PRO A 130 -25.23 24.79 16.88
C PRO A 130 -23.74 24.97 16.56
N LEU A 131 -22.97 23.89 16.67
CA LEU A 131 -21.59 23.78 16.19
C LEU A 131 -21.49 24.40 14.80
N GLN A 132 -20.88 25.57 14.70
CA GLN A 132 -20.58 26.19 13.41
C GLN A 132 -19.70 25.22 12.62
N PRO A 133 -19.96 24.98 11.32
CA PRO A 133 -19.08 24.16 10.50
C PRO A 133 -17.74 24.88 10.37
N LEU A 134 -16.74 24.42 11.12
CA LEU A 134 -15.34 24.83 10.95
C LEU A 134 -14.97 24.60 9.49
N THR A 135 -14.86 25.70 8.75
CA THR A 135 -14.43 25.69 7.36
C THR A 135 -13.04 25.09 7.28
N LEU A 136 -12.78 24.29 6.23
CA LEU A 136 -11.48 23.69 5.90
C LEU A 136 -10.31 24.69 6.00
N GLN A 137 -10.58 26.00 5.94
CA GLN A 137 -9.60 27.07 5.99
C GLN A 137 -9.04 27.36 7.39
N GLY A 138 -9.85 27.23 8.45
CA GLY A 138 -9.36 27.37 9.83
C GLY A 138 -8.62 26.13 10.33
N ALA A 139 -8.97 24.97 9.78
CA ALA A 139 -8.36 23.68 10.15
C ALA A 139 -6.91 23.51 9.61
N TRP A 140 -6.46 24.34 8.68
CA TRP A 140 -5.16 24.22 8.02
C TRP A 140 -4.19 25.37 8.38
N GLN A 141 -4.60 26.28 9.26
CA GLN A 141 -3.82 27.48 9.64
C GLN A 141 -2.81 27.25 10.80
N SER A 142 -2.65 26.03 11.30
CA SER A 142 -1.72 25.74 12.41
C SER A 142 -0.28 25.52 11.93
N ALA A 143 0.68 25.74 12.84
CA ALA A 143 2.13 25.63 12.62
C ALA A 143 2.63 24.26 12.10
N GLY A 144 1.74 23.26 12.00
CA GLY A 144 2.01 21.93 11.43
C GLY A 144 1.90 21.83 9.91
N LEU A 145 1.23 22.78 9.24
CA LEU A 145 1.01 22.71 7.80
C LEU A 145 2.32 22.62 6.98
N PRO A 146 3.37 23.42 7.26
CA PRO A 146 4.63 23.33 6.52
C PRO A 146 5.28 21.94 6.64
N VAL A 147 5.19 21.30 7.81
CA VAL A 147 5.74 19.96 8.06
C VAL A 147 4.99 18.92 7.24
N LEU A 148 3.66 18.99 7.21
CA LEU A 148 2.82 18.07 6.46
C LEU A 148 3.01 18.21 4.94
N VAL A 149 3.09 19.45 4.44
CA VAL A 149 3.39 19.71 3.02
C VAL A 149 4.77 19.16 2.66
N LEU A 150 5.75 19.35 3.53
CA LEU A 150 7.09 18.82 3.30
C LEU A 150 7.13 17.28 3.33
N CYS A 151 6.31 16.63 4.18
CA CYS A 151 6.12 15.17 4.14
C CYS A 151 5.56 14.69 2.80
N CYS A 152 4.55 15.40 2.25
CA CYS A 152 4.01 15.08 0.93
C CYS A 152 5.06 15.27 -0.17
N PHE A 153 5.88 16.32 -0.08
CA PHE A 153 6.97 16.57 -1.04
C PHE A 153 8.05 15.48 -0.97
N ILE A 154 8.45 15.07 0.24
CA ILE A 154 9.35 13.93 0.46
C ILE A 154 8.75 12.65 -0.12
N GLY A 155 7.44 12.42 0.05
CA GLY A 155 6.73 11.32 -0.58
C GLY A 155 6.82 11.36 -2.11
N ALA A 156 6.63 12.52 -2.74
CA ALA A 156 6.77 12.66 -4.18
C ALA A 156 8.20 12.34 -4.67
N VAL A 157 9.23 12.82 -3.96
CA VAL A 157 10.63 12.50 -4.29
C VAL A 157 10.91 11.01 -4.14
N CYS A 158 10.44 10.40 -3.06
CA CYS A 158 10.53 8.96 -2.83
C CYS A 158 9.95 8.14 -4.01
N ALA A 159 8.75 8.48 -4.50
CA ALA A 159 8.20 7.79 -5.67
C ALA A 159 8.95 8.08 -6.97
N LEU A 160 9.44 9.31 -7.14
CA LEU A 160 10.24 9.70 -8.30
C LEU A 160 11.55 8.89 -8.37
N ASP A 161 12.23 8.77 -7.24
CA ASP A 161 13.47 8.02 -7.03
C ASP A 161 13.29 6.51 -7.28
N ARG A 162 12.10 5.95 -7.03
CA ARG A 162 11.79 4.56 -7.40
C ARG A 162 11.71 4.35 -8.91
N VAL A 163 11.12 5.31 -9.62
CA VAL A 163 10.72 5.16 -11.03
C VAL A 163 11.81 5.60 -12.00
N VAL A 164 12.68 6.53 -11.61
CA VAL A 164 13.83 6.95 -12.45
C VAL A 164 14.67 5.76 -12.93
N MET A 165 14.86 4.73 -12.09
CA MET A 165 15.62 3.53 -12.47
C MET A 165 14.95 2.76 -13.62
N SER A 166 13.62 2.66 -13.66
CA SER A 166 12.94 1.90 -14.73
C SER A 166 12.97 2.59 -16.09
N VAL A 167 13.20 3.90 -16.12
CA VAL A 167 13.45 4.67 -17.35
C VAL A 167 14.93 4.60 -17.72
N ALA A 168 15.82 4.84 -16.76
CA ALA A 168 17.27 4.89 -16.99
C ALA A 168 17.90 3.52 -17.29
N ILE A 169 17.26 2.41 -16.88
CA ILE A 169 17.76 1.06 -17.14
C ILE A 169 17.84 0.75 -18.65
N LEU A 170 17.00 1.39 -19.49
CA LEU A 170 17.02 1.23 -20.94
C LEU A 170 18.38 1.61 -21.53
N PRO A 171 18.81 2.89 -21.50
CA PRO A 171 20.12 3.30 -22.02
C PRO A 171 21.29 2.74 -21.20
N MET A 172 21.13 2.54 -19.89
CA MET A 172 22.16 1.95 -19.04
C MET A 172 22.47 0.50 -19.49
N SER A 173 21.44 -0.28 -19.84
CA SER A 173 21.63 -1.65 -20.29
C SER A 173 22.24 -1.76 -21.68
N GLU A 174 21.94 -0.81 -22.57
CA GLU A 174 22.57 -0.72 -23.88
C GLU A 174 24.07 -0.40 -23.75
N GLN A 175 24.43 0.51 -22.84
CA GLN A 175 25.82 0.90 -22.60
C GLN A 175 26.66 -0.23 -21.99
N PHE A 176 26.13 -0.94 -20.99
CA PHE A 176 26.88 -1.96 -20.24
C PHE A 176 26.60 -3.40 -20.70
N GLY A 177 25.70 -3.61 -21.67
CA GLY A 177 25.33 -4.93 -22.16
C GLY A 177 24.60 -5.79 -21.12
N TYR A 178 23.75 -5.19 -20.27
CA TYR A 178 23.03 -5.93 -19.24
C TYR A 178 21.92 -6.81 -19.83
N SER A 179 21.96 -8.10 -19.52
CA SER A 179 20.86 -9.05 -19.73
C SER A 179 19.61 -8.67 -18.93
N ASP A 180 18.43 -9.13 -19.33
CA ASP A 180 17.18 -8.78 -18.66
C ASP A 180 17.10 -9.36 -17.23
N SER A 181 17.75 -10.50 -16.96
CA SER A 181 17.94 -11.04 -15.61
C SER A 181 18.69 -10.07 -14.69
N VAL A 182 19.68 -9.34 -15.21
CA VAL A 182 20.43 -8.35 -14.42
C VAL A 182 19.55 -7.14 -14.11
N LYS A 183 18.69 -6.72 -15.04
CA LYS A 183 17.70 -5.65 -14.79
C LYS A 183 16.71 -6.05 -13.70
N GLY A 184 16.22 -7.30 -13.74
CA GLY A 184 15.38 -7.87 -12.69
C GLY A 184 16.10 -7.92 -11.34
N LEU A 185 17.39 -8.23 -11.33
CA LEU A 185 18.22 -8.22 -10.13
C LEU A 185 18.40 -6.79 -9.57
N ILE A 186 18.65 -5.79 -10.42
CA ILE A 186 18.76 -4.37 -10.03
C ILE A 186 17.44 -3.86 -9.44
N ALA A 187 16.31 -4.19 -10.06
CA ALA A 187 14.98 -3.80 -9.58
C ALA A 187 14.66 -4.45 -8.23
N SER A 188 14.90 -5.75 -8.08
CA SER A 188 14.63 -6.49 -6.85
C SER A 188 15.59 -6.16 -5.70
N ALA A 189 16.83 -5.74 -5.98
CA ALA A 189 17.79 -5.32 -4.95
C ALA A 189 17.30 -4.11 -4.13
N PHE A 190 16.58 -3.18 -4.75
CA PHE A 190 15.90 -2.10 -4.03
C PHE A 190 14.87 -2.65 -3.04
N SER A 191 14.00 -3.54 -3.51
CA SER A 191 12.94 -4.15 -2.71
C SER A 191 13.49 -4.99 -1.55
N LEU A 192 14.64 -5.66 -1.76
CA LEU A 192 15.38 -6.36 -0.70
C LEU A 192 15.84 -5.38 0.38
N GLY A 193 16.48 -4.27 -0.01
CA GLY A 193 16.90 -3.23 0.94
C GLY A 193 15.72 -2.63 1.70
N TYR A 194 14.61 -2.37 1.01
CA TYR A 194 13.38 -1.87 1.61
C TYR A 194 12.81 -2.84 2.65
N CYS A 195 12.77 -4.13 2.34
CA CYS A 195 12.31 -5.16 3.27
C CYS A 195 13.19 -5.25 4.53
N ILE A 196 14.52 -5.15 4.38
CA ILE A 196 15.47 -5.15 5.50
C ILE A 196 15.26 -3.91 6.38
N GLY A 197 15.05 -2.75 5.78
CA GLY A 197 14.90 -1.47 6.48
C GLY A 197 13.54 -1.27 7.15
N LEU A 198 12.47 -1.92 6.68
CA LEU A 198 11.10 -1.61 7.09
C LEU A 198 10.83 -1.81 8.59
N VAL A 199 11.21 -2.97 9.13
CA VAL A 199 10.98 -3.28 10.56
C VAL A 199 11.84 -2.40 11.47
N PRO A 200 13.17 -2.30 11.26
CA PRO A 200 14.01 -1.39 12.05
C PRO A 200 13.52 0.05 12.00
N ALA A 201 13.11 0.54 10.83
CA ALA A 201 12.67 1.92 10.69
C ALA A 201 11.34 2.19 11.37
N GLY A 202 10.39 1.25 11.35
CA GLY A 202 9.12 1.39 12.09
C GLY A 202 9.29 1.35 13.60
N VAL A 203 10.24 0.55 14.10
CA VAL A 203 10.59 0.57 15.53
C VAL A 203 11.29 1.88 15.86
N ALA A 204 12.28 2.30 15.07
CA ALA A 204 13.01 3.55 15.29
C ALA A 204 12.10 4.77 15.23
N SER A 205 11.12 4.83 14.32
CA SER A 205 10.20 5.97 14.21
C SER A 205 9.22 6.08 15.38
N SER A 206 9.00 4.99 16.12
CA SER A 206 8.09 4.97 17.27
C SER A 206 8.83 5.07 18.62
N SER A 207 10.09 4.65 18.69
CA SER A 207 10.91 4.75 19.91
C SER A 207 11.78 6.01 19.96
N SER A 208 12.12 6.57 18.80
CA SER A 208 13.03 7.71 18.64
C SER A 208 12.33 8.85 17.90
N SER A 209 12.99 10.00 17.77
CA SER A 209 12.50 11.14 16.99
C SER A 209 12.17 10.74 15.53
N PRO A 210 10.89 10.70 15.11
CA PRO A 210 10.53 10.37 13.73
C PRO A 210 11.08 11.37 12.71
N LYS A 211 11.31 12.63 13.10
CA LYS A 211 12.03 13.64 12.31
C LYS A 211 13.44 13.18 11.99
N MET A 212 14.19 12.72 13.00
CA MET A 212 15.57 12.25 12.80
C MET A 212 15.60 10.99 11.95
N VAL A 213 14.69 10.04 12.18
CA VAL A 213 14.60 8.80 11.41
C VAL A 213 14.29 9.09 9.93
N LEU A 214 13.31 9.95 9.65
CA LEU A 214 12.98 10.38 8.28
C LEU A 214 14.15 11.12 7.62
N GLY A 215 14.79 12.04 8.34
CA GLY A 215 15.89 12.85 7.82
C GLY A 215 17.14 12.03 7.50
N ILE A 216 17.51 11.09 8.38
CA ILE A 216 18.63 10.18 8.13
C ILE A 216 18.32 9.27 6.96
N GLY A 217 17.11 8.71 6.91
CA GLY A 217 16.65 7.91 5.76
C GLY A 217 16.80 8.69 4.44
N LEU A 218 16.32 9.93 4.43
CA LEU A 218 16.36 10.85 3.29
C LEU A 218 17.79 11.12 2.81
N VAL A 219 18.73 11.36 3.72
CA VAL A 219 20.15 11.48 3.39
C VAL A 219 20.69 10.19 2.79
N VAL A 220 20.42 9.04 3.43
CA VAL A 220 20.94 7.73 3.00
C VAL A 220 20.47 7.37 1.59
N TRP A 221 19.17 7.49 1.30
CA TRP A 221 18.66 7.13 -0.03
C TRP A 221 19.10 8.13 -1.10
N SER A 222 19.17 9.42 -0.77
CA SER A 222 19.59 10.46 -1.72
C SER A 222 21.08 10.32 -2.06
N LEU A 223 21.91 9.97 -1.09
CA LEU A 223 23.33 9.67 -1.32
C LEU A 223 23.49 8.39 -2.15
N ALA A 224 22.76 7.33 -1.83
CA ALA A 224 22.78 6.09 -2.62
C ALA A 224 22.35 6.35 -4.07
N GLN A 225 21.34 7.21 -4.26
CA GLN A 225 20.88 7.66 -5.57
C GLN A 225 21.98 8.43 -6.32
N ALA A 226 22.62 9.41 -5.70
CA ALA A 226 23.72 10.16 -6.31
C ALA A 226 24.95 9.30 -6.63
N LEU A 227 25.21 8.25 -5.84
CA LEU A 227 26.32 7.31 -6.05
C LEU A 227 26.03 6.24 -7.11
N THR A 228 24.77 6.09 -7.53
CA THR A 228 24.34 5.04 -8.47
C THR A 228 25.11 5.06 -9.79
N PRO A 229 25.39 6.21 -10.44
CA PRO A 229 26.20 6.24 -11.66
C PRO A 229 27.62 5.68 -11.48
N ALA A 230 28.34 6.15 -10.46
CA ALA A 230 29.68 5.67 -10.13
C ALA A 230 29.68 4.18 -9.75
N ALA A 231 28.62 3.72 -9.08
CA ALA A 231 28.45 2.33 -8.74
C ALA A 231 28.21 1.44 -9.97
N ALA A 232 27.47 1.91 -10.97
CA ALA A 232 27.24 1.19 -12.21
C ALA A 232 28.51 1.07 -13.08
N GLU A 233 29.36 2.10 -13.11
CA GLU A 233 30.62 2.08 -13.85
C GLU A 233 31.65 1.10 -13.26
N ASN A 234 31.62 0.89 -11.95
CA ASN A 234 32.56 0.00 -11.28
C ASN A 234 32.18 -1.48 -11.47
N SER A 235 30.96 -1.86 -11.08
CA SER A 235 30.49 -3.24 -11.21
C SER A 235 28.98 -3.36 -11.00
N VAL A 236 28.39 -4.45 -11.50
CA VAL A 236 27.00 -4.80 -11.17
C VAL A 236 26.81 -4.93 -9.66
N LEU A 237 27.76 -5.55 -8.93
CA LEU A 237 27.66 -5.71 -7.49
C LEU A 237 27.58 -4.37 -6.75
N SER A 238 28.41 -3.39 -7.11
CA SER A 238 28.35 -2.04 -6.50
C SER A 238 27.01 -1.36 -6.80
N LEU A 239 26.48 -1.52 -8.01
CA LEU A 239 25.14 -1.03 -8.35
C LEU A 239 24.06 -1.69 -7.48
N LEU A 240 24.11 -3.01 -7.30
CA LEU A 240 23.18 -3.72 -6.42
C LEU A 240 23.27 -3.23 -4.98
N LEU A 241 24.48 -3.00 -4.46
CA LEU A 241 24.69 -2.46 -3.11
C LEU A 241 24.12 -1.03 -2.98
N ALA A 242 24.30 -0.18 -4.00
CA ALA A 242 23.69 1.14 -4.02
C ALA A 242 22.15 1.04 -3.99
N ARG A 243 21.55 0.12 -4.75
CA ARG A 243 20.10 -0.13 -4.73
C ARG A 243 19.60 -0.64 -3.38
N VAL A 244 20.33 -1.55 -2.73
CA VAL A 244 20.01 -2.02 -1.38
C VAL A 244 20.08 -0.85 -0.39
N GLY A 245 21.14 -0.03 -0.44
CA GLY A 245 21.28 1.15 0.42
C GLY A 245 20.15 2.16 0.25
N MET A 246 19.74 2.38 -1.00
CA MET A 246 18.58 3.21 -1.33
C MET A 246 17.29 2.65 -0.70
N GLY A 247 17.02 1.36 -0.88
CA GLY A 247 15.85 0.71 -0.28
C GLY A 247 15.83 0.80 1.25
N ILE A 248 16.98 0.61 1.91
CA ILE A 248 17.11 0.73 3.37
C ILE A 248 16.76 2.14 3.84
N GLY A 249 17.30 3.17 3.19
CA GLY A 249 17.01 4.56 3.54
C GLY A 249 15.53 4.90 3.36
N GLU A 250 14.96 4.49 2.22
CA GLU A 250 13.59 4.82 1.86
C GLU A 250 12.53 4.08 2.71
N ALA A 251 12.90 2.94 3.30
CA ALA A 251 12.04 2.21 4.23
C ALA A 251 11.63 3.04 5.46
N ALA A 252 12.40 4.08 5.82
CA ALA A 252 12.08 5.00 6.90
C ALA A 252 11.00 6.03 6.58
N ALA A 253 10.67 6.24 5.30
CA ALA A 253 9.77 7.30 4.87
C ALA A 253 8.36 7.14 5.46
N ILE A 254 7.67 6.06 5.08
CA ILE A 254 6.25 5.86 5.42
C ILE A 254 6.04 5.70 6.93
N PRO A 255 6.81 4.87 7.68
CA PRO A 255 6.61 4.73 9.12
C PRO A 255 6.86 6.04 9.89
N SER A 256 7.81 6.86 9.47
CA SER A 256 8.07 8.15 10.11
C SER A 256 6.98 9.17 9.81
N ILE A 257 6.53 9.26 8.56
CA ILE A 257 5.42 10.14 8.17
C ILE A 257 4.12 9.72 8.88
N GLN A 258 3.90 8.42 9.13
CA GLN A 258 2.78 7.92 9.94
C GLN A 258 2.77 8.48 11.36
N VAL A 259 3.92 8.40 12.04
CA VAL A 259 4.04 8.89 13.42
C VAL A 259 3.91 10.41 13.46
N ILE A 260 4.55 11.13 12.53
CA ILE A 260 4.42 12.59 12.42
C ILE A 260 2.96 12.98 12.15
N ALA A 261 2.30 12.35 11.18
CA ALA A 261 0.90 12.64 10.88
C ALA A 261 -0.04 12.34 12.06
N ALA A 262 0.28 11.34 12.90
CA ALA A 262 -0.49 11.07 14.10
C ALA A 262 -0.44 12.24 15.10
N ASN A 263 0.69 12.96 15.17
CA ASN A 263 0.89 14.10 16.07
C ASN A 263 0.35 15.42 15.49
N PHE A 264 0.42 15.62 14.18
CA PHE A 264 0.05 16.89 13.54
C PHE A 264 -1.38 16.90 12.95
N VAL A 265 -1.97 15.75 12.66
CA VAL A 265 -3.29 15.65 11.99
C VAL A 265 -4.35 15.06 12.93
N PRO A 266 -5.45 15.79 13.20
CA PRO A 266 -6.58 15.27 13.96
C PRO A 266 -7.15 13.99 13.36
N GLN A 267 -7.66 13.08 14.19
CA GLN A 267 -8.14 11.77 13.73
C GLN A 267 -9.12 11.86 12.54
N ARG A 268 -10.04 12.84 12.57
CA ARG A 268 -11.02 13.07 11.50
C ARG A 268 -10.43 13.43 10.13
N PHE A 269 -9.24 14.04 10.11
CA PHE A 269 -8.56 14.50 8.89
C PHE A 269 -7.41 13.58 8.47
N ARG A 270 -7.07 12.55 9.26
CA ARG A 270 -5.96 11.63 8.94
C ARG A 270 -6.17 10.93 7.60
N SER A 271 -7.39 10.52 7.28
CA SER A 271 -7.71 9.90 5.99
C SER A 271 -7.47 10.84 4.81
N GLN A 272 -7.77 12.13 4.97
CA GLN A 272 -7.52 13.15 3.94
C GLN A 272 -6.02 13.37 3.73
N PHE A 273 -5.24 13.44 4.82
CA PHE A 273 -3.78 13.51 4.73
C PHE A 273 -3.18 12.29 4.02
N TRP A 274 -3.66 11.08 4.35
CA TRP A 274 -3.25 9.85 3.66
C TRP A 274 -3.58 9.86 2.16
N GLY A 275 -4.76 10.41 1.80
CA GLY A 275 -5.12 10.64 0.41
C GLY A 275 -4.16 11.60 -0.29
N LEU A 276 -3.82 12.72 0.35
CA LEU A 276 -2.88 13.71 -0.18
C LEU A 276 -1.46 13.14 -0.35
N LEU A 277 -0.98 12.37 0.63
CA LEU A 277 0.33 11.69 0.56
C LEU A 277 0.37 10.64 -0.56
N THR A 278 -0.73 9.90 -0.76
CA THR A 278 -0.83 8.94 -1.86
C THR A 278 -0.86 9.63 -3.22
N ALA A 279 -1.54 10.77 -3.31
CA ALA A 279 -1.52 11.61 -4.51
C ALA A 279 -0.11 12.15 -4.78
N SER A 280 0.64 12.55 -3.76
CA SER A 280 2.01 13.03 -3.94
C SER A 280 2.96 11.93 -4.43
N LEU A 281 2.83 10.69 -3.93
CA LEU A 281 3.54 9.52 -4.47
C LEU A 281 3.22 9.29 -5.96
N SER A 282 1.94 9.40 -6.33
CA SER A 282 1.53 9.28 -7.74
C SER A 282 2.12 10.39 -8.61
N MET A 283 2.10 11.63 -8.10
CA MET A 283 2.74 12.77 -8.77
C MET A 283 4.24 12.58 -8.95
N GLY A 284 4.93 11.99 -7.98
CA GLY A 284 6.35 11.64 -8.09
C GLY A 284 6.62 10.67 -9.24
N THR A 285 5.79 9.62 -9.35
CA THR A 285 5.86 8.65 -10.45
C THR A 285 5.66 9.29 -11.82
N ILE A 286 4.64 10.14 -11.95
CA ILE A 286 4.37 10.90 -13.19
C ILE A 286 5.52 11.87 -13.49
N GLY A 287 6.07 12.49 -12.45
CA GLY A 287 7.22 13.38 -12.51
C GLY A 287 8.45 12.66 -13.06
N ALA A 288 8.77 11.46 -12.56
CA ALA A 288 9.89 10.66 -13.06
C ALA A 288 9.77 10.38 -14.56
N TYR A 289 8.61 9.91 -15.04
CA TYR A 289 8.43 9.63 -16.47
C TYR A 289 8.47 10.89 -17.35
N THR A 290 8.11 12.06 -16.80
CA THR A 290 8.12 13.33 -17.54
C THR A 290 9.52 13.97 -17.58
N LEU A 291 10.19 13.98 -16.43
CA LEU A 291 11.43 14.73 -16.23
C LEU A 291 12.66 13.91 -16.58
N THR A 292 12.63 12.58 -16.45
CA THR A 292 13.81 11.73 -16.69
C THR A 292 14.22 11.70 -18.17
N PRO A 293 13.31 11.49 -19.15
CA PRO A 293 13.71 11.41 -20.56
C PRO A 293 14.49 12.63 -21.10
N PRO A 294 14.05 13.89 -20.91
CA PRO A 294 14.83 15.02 -21.42
C PRO A 294 16.20 15.18 -20.76
N LEU A 295 16.36 14.72 -19.51
CA LEU A 295 17.66 14.68 -18.83
C LEU A 295 18.57 13.62 -19.46
N VAL A 296 18.03 12.42 -19.71
CA VAL A 296 18.73 11.32 -20.39
C VAL A 296 19.19 11.75 -21.78
N ASP A 297 18.31 12.38 -22.56
CA ASP A 297 18.59 12.76 -23.95
C ASP A 297 19.64 13.87 -24.07
N SER A 298 19.71 14.79 -23.09
CA SER A 298 20.61 15.95 -23.14
C SER A 298 21.98 15.71 -22.48
N ALA A 299 22.01 14.97 -21.37
CA ALA A 299 23.21 14.83 -20.52
C ALA A 299 23.51 13.39 -20.10
N GLY A 300 22.85 12.40 -20.73
CA GLY A 300 23.01 10.99 -20.40
C GLY A 300 22.20 10.56 -19.16
N TRP A 301 22.07 9.26 -18.95
CA TRP A 301 21.24 8.70 -17.88
C TRP A 301 21.78 9.02 -16.49
N GLN A 302 23.09 9.23 -16.35
CA GLN A 302 23.76 9.57 -15.09
C GLN A 302 23.23 10.89 -14.51
N SER A 303 22.87 11.84 -15.38
CA SER A 303 22.41 13.18 -14.99
C SER A 303 21.15 13.12 -14.12
N ALA A 304 20.21 12.22 -14.44
CA ALA A 304 18.97 12.05 -13.68
C ALA A 304 19.26 11.65 -12.22
N PHE A 305 20.21 10.72 -12.01
CA PHE A 305 20.60 10.28 -10.67
C PHE A 305 21.30 11.37 -9.86
N PHE A 306 22.19 12.14 -10.49
CA PHE A 306 22.87 13.26 -9.81
C PHE A 306 21.90 14.39 -9.44
N ILE A 307 20.98 14.75 -10.35
CA ILE A 307 20.00 15.81 -10.10
C ILE A 307 19.02 15.38 -9.01
N TYR A 308 18.46 14.17 -9.09
CA TYR A 308 17.49 13.70 -8.09
C TYR A 308 18.13 13.42 -6.74
N GLY A 309 19.31 12.80 -6.71
CA GLY A 309 20.09 12.62 -5.48
C GLY A 309 20.49 13.96 -4.85
N GLY A 310 20.94 14.93 -5.65
CA GLY A 310 21.25 16.28 -5.18
C GLY A 310 20.02 17.03 -4.63
N ALA A 311 18.88 16.93 -5.32
CA ALA A 311 17.61 17.49 -4.86
C ALA A 311 17.17 16.84 -3.53
N GLY A 312 17.28 15.52 -3.41
CA GLY A 312 16.99 14.80 -2.17
C GLY A 312 17.87 15.25 -1.00
N ILE A 313 19.17 15.47 -1.22
CA ILE A 313 20.07 16.05 -0.20
C ILE A 313 19.65 17.48 0.17
N ALA A 314 19.29 18.34 -0.81
CA ALA A 314 18.81 19.68 -0.52
C ALA A 314 17.51 19.66 0.32
N ILE A 315 16.58 18.76 -0.01
CA ILE A 315 15.34 18.56 0.75
C ILE A 315 15.64 18.01 2.15
N SER A 316 16.68 17.18 2.29
CA SER A 316 17.12 16.69 3.61
C SER A 316 17.55 17.83 4.52
N ALA A 317 18.31 18.80 3.99
CA ALA A 317 18.71 19.99 4.74
C ALA A 317 17.49 20.84 5.14
N LEU A 318 16.53 21.01 4.21
CA LEU A 318 15.27 21.68 4.48
C LEU A 318 14.44 20.95 5.54
N TRP A 319 14.42 19.62 5.51
CA TRP A 319 13.72 18.77 6.49
C TRP A 319 14.35 18.89 7.88
N PHE A 320 15.68 18.89 7.99
CA PHE A 320 16.32 19.11 9.28
C PHE A 320 16.04 20.51 9.84
N ALA A 321 15.95 21.53 8.98
CA ALA A 321 15.64 22.91 9.38
C ALA A 321 14.16 23.09 9.81
N LEU A 322 13.21 22.57 9.02
CA LEU A 322 11.78 22.86 9.18
C LEU A 322 10.96 21.73 9.78
N GLY A 323 11.40 20.48 9.65
CA GLY A 323 10.72 19.31 10.21
C GLY A 323 10.63 19.37 11.73
N ALA A 324 9.59 18.75 12.28
CA ALA A 324 9.34 18.68 13.72
C ALA A 324 8.67 17.36 14.08
N ASP A 325 8.95 16.85 15.28
CA ASP A 325 8.32 15.64 15.82
C ASP A 325 6.92 15.91 16.37
N GLU A 326 6.77 17.07 17.03
CA GLU A 326 5.56 17.51 17.72
C GLU A 326 5.33 19.01 17.45
N PRO A 327 4.07 19.48 17.51
CA PRO A 327 3.76 20.90 17.37
C PRO A 327 4.41 21.74 18.49
N LYS A 328 5.04 22.87 18.12
CA LYS A 328 5.88 23.70 19.03
C LYS A 328 5.11 24.48 20.11
N SER A 329 3.78 24.54 20.08
CA SER A 329 2.97 25.05 21.19
C SER A 329 1.67 24.25 21.33
N ARG A 330 1.19 24.12 22.57
CA ARG A 330 -0.12 23.51 22.88
C ARG A 330 -1.28 24.29 22.23
N ASP A 331 -1.10 25.58 21.99
CA ASP A 331 -2.05 26.44 21.28
C ASP A 331 -2.04 26.23 19.76
N ALA A 332 -1.05 25.52 19.22
CA ALA A 332 -1.03 25.05 17.83
C ALA A 332 -1.69 23.67 17.66
N CYS A 333 -2.08 23.03 18.77
CA CYS A 333 -2.94 21.86 18.77
C CYS A 333 -4.39 22.32 18.58
N PHE A 334 -5.19 21.56 17.83
CA PHE A 334 -6.60 21.87 17.68
C PHE A 334 -7.30 21.80 19.05
N PRO A 335 -8.24 22.70 19.39
CA PRO A 335 -8.96 22.66 20.68
C PRO A 335 -9.56 21.28 20.99
N GLU A 336 -10.08 20.61 19.95
CA GLU A 336 -10.70 19.28 20.00
C GLU A 336 -9.67 18.13 20.11
N ALA A 337 -8.42 18.35 19.69
CA ALA A 337 -7.32 17.40 19.89
C ALA A 337 -6.80 17.47 21.34
N CYS A 338 -6.86 18.64 21.98
CA CYS A 338 -6.57 18.81 23.41
C CYS A 338 -7.62 18.09 24.28
N GLU A 339 -8.91 18.14 23.95
CA GLU A 339 -9.98 17.47 24.72
C GLU A 339 -9.91 15.93 24.62
N LEU A 340 -9.62 15.40 23.43
CA LEU A 340 -9.41 13.95 23.24
C LEU A 340 -8.04 13.47 23.74
N GLU A 341 -7.01 14.32 23.74
CA GLU A 341 -5.79 14.08 24.51
C GLU A 341 -6.10 14.07 25.99
N GLU A 342 -6.99 14.90 26.51
CA GLU A 342 -7.40 14.86 27.92
C GLU A 342 -8.08 13.54 28.29
N GLU A 343 -8.90 12.98 27.38
CA GLU A 343 -9.55 11.68 27.55
C GLU A 343 -8.56 10.51 27.36
N ALA A 344 -7.65 10.60 26.39
CA ALA A 344 -6.58 9.62 26.16
C ALA A 344 -5.50 9.69 27.27
N GLU A 345 -5.24 10.85 27.85
CA GLU A 345 -4.32 11.12 28.95
C GLU A 345 -4.97 10.82 30.30
N ALA A 346 -6.28 10.95 30.44
CA ALA A 346 -7.03 10.36 31.55
C ALA A 346 -6.94 8.83 31.51
N THR A 347 -7.02 8.22 30.32
CA THR A 347 -6.79 6.77 30.13
C THR A 347 -5.32 6.40 30.39
N ARG A 348 -4.37 7.24 29.95
CA ARG A 348 -2.92 7.08 30.19
C ARG A 348 -2.54 7.26 31.66
N ARG A 349 -3.26 8.11 32.42
CA ARG A 349 -3.11 8.31 33.87
C ARG A 349 -3.57 7.12 34.69
N VAL A 350 -4.54 6.35 34.21
CA VAL A 350 -4.96 5.08 34.84
C VAL A 350 -3.87 4.01 34.68
N ASP A 351 -3.17 3.97 33.53
CA ASP A 351 -2.00 3.10 33.29
C ASP A 351 -0.68 3.65 33.90
N ALA A 352 -0.60 4.94 34.22
CA ALA A 352 0.58 5.61 34.78
C ALA A 352 0.81 5.39 36.29
N THR A 353 0.11 4.44 36.91
CA THR A 353 0.44 4.02 38.29
C THR A 353 1.72 3.18 38.39
N LYS A 354 2.44 2.97 37.28
CA LYS A 354 3.81 2.44 37.30
C LYS A 354 4.84 3.57 37.23
N PRO A 355 5.92 3.53 38.03
CA PRO A 355 6.90 4.62 38.08
C PRO A 355 7.55 4.82 36.71
N VAL A 356 7.60 6.08 36.26
CA VAL A 356 8.34 6.50 35.07
C VAL A 356 9.82 6.53 35.45
N ASP A 357 10.56 5.50 35.07
CA ASP A 357 12.01 5.49 35.17
C ASP A 357 12.62 6.28 33.99
N GLU A 358 13.56 7.18 34.28
CA GLU A 358 14.28 8.07 33.34
C GLU A 358 15.13 7.26 32.34
N SER A 359 14.48 6.57 31.42
CA SER A 359 15.13 5.70 30.45
C SER A 359 14.97 6.31 29.07
N GLY A 360 16.09 6.77 28.50
CA GLY A 360 16.20 7.36 27.16
C GLY A 360 15.76 6.42 26.03
N VAL A 361 16.41 6.50 24.86
CA VAL A 361 16.05 5.70 23.67
C VAL A 361 15.87 4.20 23.97
N ALA A 362 16.65 3.65 24.91
CA ALA A 362 16.53 2.26 25.37
C ALA A 362 15.20 1.93 26.05
N GLY A 363 14.66 2.83 26.90
CA GLY A 363 13.39 2.61 27.58
C GLY A 363 12.18 2.76 26.65
N ALA A 364 12.26 3.68 25.69
CA ALA A 364 11.24 3.81 24.64
C ALA A 364 11.22 2.57 23.72
N MET A 365 12.40 2.06 23.37
CA MET A 365 12.60 0.82 22.62
C MET A 365 12.03 -0.38 23.38
N GLU A 366 12.27 -0.48 24.69
CA GLU A 366 11.76 -1.57 25.53
C GLU A 366 10.23 -1.54 25.63
N ARG A 367 9.62 -0.35 25.80
CA ARG A 367 8.15 -0.19 25.75
C ARG A 367 7.55 -0.55 24.39
N ALA A 368 8.22 -0.20 23.29
CA ALA A 368 7.79 -0.58 21.94
C ALA A 368 7.88 -2.11 21.74
N MET A 369 8.98 -2.74 22.20
CA MET A 369 9.14 -4.19 22.20
C MET A 369 8.12 -4.90 23.10
N GLU A 370 7.74 -4.30 24.22
CA GLU A 370 6.73 -4.86 25.11
C GLU A 370 5.34 -4.84 24.46
N ARG A 371 4.95 -3.74 23.80
CA ARG A 371 3.73 -3.70 22.98
C ARG A 371 3.75 -4.75 21.87
N VAL A 372 4.90 -4.94 21.21
CA VAL A 372 5.09 -5.98 20.19
C VAL A 372 4.99 -7.38 20.81
N ARG A 373 5.42 -7.58 22.05
CA ARG A 373 5.28 -8.85 22.77
C ARG A 373 3.85 -9.17 23.18
N GLU A 374 3.06 -8.15 23.51
CA GLU A 374 1.64 -8.29 23.86
C GLU A 374 0.75 -8.68 22.67
N VAL A 375 1.25 -8.53 21.44
CA VAL A 375 0.51 -8.89 20.23
C VAL A 375 0.27 -10.40 20.18
N PRO A 376 -0.97 -10.84 19.90
CA PRO A 376 -1.29 -12.27 19.76
C PRO A 376 -0.80 -12.83 18.41
N TRP A 377 0.52 -12.91 18.24
CA TRP A 377 1.16 -13.36 17.00
C TRP A 377 0.72 -14.75 16.54
N SER A 378 0.45 -15.66 17.50
CA SER A 378 -0.06 -16.99 17.18
C SER A 378 -1.44 -16.94 16.52
N ASP A 379 -2.30 -16.06 17.02
CA ASP A 379 -3.70 -16.02 16.62
C ASP A 379 -3.81 -15.26 15.30
N MET A 380 -3.04 -14.19 15.14
CA MET A 380 -2.88 -13.50 13.85
C MET A 380 -2.33 -14.42 12.76
N ALA A 381 -1.32 -15.25 13.07
CA ALA A 381 -0.71 -16.16 12.10
C ALA A 381 -1.62 -17.31 11.65
N VAL A 382 -2.69 -17.62 12.41
CA VAL A 382 -3.66 -18.68 12.06
C VAL A 382 -4.96 -18.09 11.50
N SER A 383 -5.18 -16.79 11.68
CA SER A 383 -6.42 -16.11 11.30
C SER A 383 -6.62 -16.02 9.79
N ARG A 384 -7.76 -16.52 9.31
CA ARG A 384 -8.14 -16.52 7.89
C ARG A 384 -8.25 -15.10 7.31
N PRO A 385 -8.89 -14.11 7.96
CA PRO A 385 -8.92 -12.74 7.46
C PRO A 385 -7.52 -12.09 7.33
N VAL A 386 -6.57 -12.45 8.19
CA VAL A 386 -5.18 -11.94 8.09
C VAL A 386 -4.49 -12.50 6.84
N TRP A 387 -4.66 -13.79 6.56
CA TRP A 387 -4.16 -14.39 5.32
C TRP A 387 -4.87 -13.89 4.07
N ALA A 388 -6.17 -13.56 4.17
CA ALA A 388 -6.91 -12.89 3.11
C ALA A 388 -6.27 -11.54 2.76
N LEU A 389 -5.98 -10.71 3.76
CA LEU A 389 -5.28 -9.44 3.59
C LEU A 389 -3.89 -9.63 2.97
N ALA A 390 -3.10 -10.57 3.49
CA ALA A 390 -1.77 -10.87 2.97
C ALA A 390 -1.81 -11.26 1.49
N ALA A 391 -2.77 -12.11 1.08
CA ALA A 391 -2.93 -12.54 -0.29
C ALA A 391 -3.33 -11.38 -1.23
N ALA A 392 -4.33 -10.58 -0.83
CA ALA A 392 -4.76 -9.41 -1.61
C ALA A 392 -3.65 -8.37 -1.76
N HIS A 393 -2.96 -8.06 -0.66
CA HIS A 393 -1.84 -7.12 -0.65
C HIS A 393 -0.69 -7.63 -1.52
N SER A 394 -0.37 -8.93 -1.45
CA SER A 394 0.68 -9.55 -2.27
C SER A 394 0.36 -9.52 -3.76
N ALA A 395 -0.89 -9.83 -4.14
CA ALA A 395 -1.31 -9.75 -5.53
C ALA A 395 -1.19 -8.33 -6.08
N SER A 396 -1.76 -7.35 -5.36
CA SER A 396 -1.70 -5.95 -5.75
C SER A 396 -0.27 -5.41 -5.85
N ASN A 397 0.62 -5.79 -4.93
CA ASN A 397 2.03 -5.39 -5.00
C ASN A 397 2.80 -6.11 -6.10
N PHE A 398 2.46 -7.35 -6.43
CA PHE A 398 3.07 -8.08 -7.54
C PHE A 398 2.84 -7.33 -8.86
N PHE A 399 1.60 -6.95 -9.16
CA PHE A 399 1.28 -6.16 -10.35
C PHE A 399 1.88 -4.75 -10.30
N LEU A 400 1.76 -4.05 -9.17
CA LEU A 400 2.29 -2.69 -9.03
C LEU A 400 3.82 -2.65 -9.24
N TYR A 401 4.55 -3.60 -8.68
CA TYR A 401 6.02 -3.63 -8.78
C TYR A 401 6.46 -3.98 -10.21
N PHE A 402 5.73 -4.87 -10.88
CA PHE A 402 5.90 -5.08 -12.32
C PHE A 402 5.69 -3.78 -13.09
N ALA A 403 4.57 -3.08 -12.87
CA ALA A 403 4.26 -1.83 -13.58
C ALA A 403 5.29 -0.71 -13.29
N LEU A 404 5.81 -0.60 -12.08
CA LEU A 404 6.81 0.41 -11.74
C LEU A 404 8.19 0.12 -12.36
N SER A 405 8.57 -1.16 -12.48
CA SER A 405 9.93 -1.55 -12.90
C SER A 405 10.05 -1.89 -14.38
N TRP A 406 9.00 -2.44 -14.98
CA TRP A 406 9.08 -3.06 -16.30
C TRP A 406 8.19 -2.40 -17.35
N LEU A 407 7.26 -1.52 -16.97
CA LEU A 407 6.32 -0.93 -17.94
C LEU A 407 7.00 -0.11 -19.06
N PRO A 408 8.00 0.75 -18.78
CA PRO A 408 8.75 1.40 -19.86
C PRO A 408 9.50 0.39 -20.73
N THR A 409 10.11 -0.61 -20.11
CA THR A 409 10.85 -1.66 -20.84
C THR A 409 9.94 -2.46 -21.77
N TYR A 410 8.72 -2.78 -21.31
CA TYR A 410 7.70 -3.42 -22.14
C TYR A 410 7.38 -2.58 -23.38
N PHE A 411 7.09 -1.28 -23.21
CA PHE A 411 6.77 -0.41 -24.34
C PHE A 411 7.96 -0.22 -25.30
N ALA A 412 9.19 -0.15 -24.77
CA ALA A 412 10.39 -0.10 -25.57
C ALA A 412 10.57 -1.38 -26.41
N TYR A 413 10.40 -2.56 -25.80
CA TYR A 413 10.62 -3.85 -26.48
C TYR A 413 9.50 -4.20 -27.46
N GLN A 414 8.25 -4.07 -27.04
CA GLN A 414 7.11 -4.51 -27.84
C GLN A 414 6.87 -3.61 -29.05
N PHE A 415 7.15 -2.31 -28.94
CA PHE A 415 6.84 -1.32 -29.97
C PHE A 415 8.07 -0.60 -30.53
N ASN A 416 9.29 -1.05 -30.17
CA ASN A 416 10.56 -0.46 -30.59
C ASN A 416 10.62 1.06 -30.35
N LEU A 417 10.10 1.50 -29.20
CA LEU A 417 10.08 2.92 -28.84
C LEU A 417 11.41 3.35 -28.24
N SER A 418 11.77 4.62 -28.46
CA SER A 418 12.85 5.26 -27.71
C SER A 418 12.54 5.33 -26.22
N THR A 419 13.56 5.54 -25.38
CA THR A 419 13.41 5.74 -23.93
C THR A 419 12.36 6.80 -23.60
N ALA A 420 12.34 7.91 -24.34
CA ALA A 420 11.33 8.96 -24.18
C ALA A 420 9.92 8.50 -24.58
N GLY A 421 9.79 7.80 -25.70
CA GLY A 421 8.50 7.26 -26.15
C GLY A 421 7.92 6.23 -25.17
N ALA A 422 8.77 5.34 -24.66
CA ALA A 422 8.42 4.33 -23.66
C ALA A 422 8.01 4.94 -22.31
N ALA A 423 8.74 5.95 -21.84
CA ALA A 423 8.38 6.69 -20.63
C ALA A 423 7.05 7.43 -20.80
N SER A 424 6.84 8.08 -21.94
CA SER A 424 5.59 8.78 -22.24
C SER A 424 4.39 7.81 -22.27
N ALA A 425 4.56 6.66 -22.91
CA ALA A 425 3.55 5.60 -22.92
C ALA A 425 3.17 5.11 -21.51
N SER A 426 4.12 5.14 -20.58
CA SER A 426 3.97 4.65 -19.22
C SER A 426 3.28 5.66 -18.29
N GLN A 427 3.21 6.94 -18.63
CA GLN A 427 2.62 7.98 -17.78
C GLN A 427 1.11 7.84 -17.59
N LEU A 428 0.39 7.64 -18.70
CA LEU A 428 -1.08 7.64 -18.70
C LEU A 428 -1.70 6.61 -17.74
N PRO A 429 -1.19 5.36 -17.65
CA PRO A 429 -1.66 4.40 -16.66
C PRO A 429 -1.61 4.91 -15.21
N PHE A 430 -0.54 5.58 -14.80
CA PHE A 430 -0.40 6.11 -13.45
C PHE A 430 -1.25 7.36 -13.20
N VAL A 431 -1.48 8.19 -14.22
CA VAL A 431 -2.45 9.30 -14.15
C VAL A 431 -3.85 8.75 -13.88
N ALA A 432 -4.27 7.72 -14.62
CA ALA A 432 -5.56 7.08 -14.43
C ALA A 432 -5.66 6.39 -13.05
N ALA A 433 -4.59 5.75 -12.59
CA ALA A 433 -4.50 5.19 -11.25
C ALA A 433 -4.76 6.25 -10.16
N ALA A 434 -4.15 7.43 -10.30
CA ALA A 434 -4.30 8.53 -9.34
C ALA A 434 -5.76 9.00 -9.27
N VAL A 435 -6.40 9.26 -10.42
CA VAL A 435 -7.82 9.67 -10.49
C VAL A 435 -8.73 8.58 -9.90
N ALA A 436 -8.51 7.32 -10.26
CA ALA A 436 -9.30 6.20 -9.78
C ALA A 436 -9.18 6.04 -8.25
N SER A 437 -7.98 6.23 -7.68
CA SER A 437 -7.75 6.10 -6.23
C SER A 437 -8.60 7.06 -5.39
N VAL A 438 -8.79 8.30 -5.86
CA VAL A 438 -9.64 9.30 -5.19
C VAL A 438 -11.12 8.89 -5.24
N SER A 439 -11.55 8.30 -6.36
CA SER A 439 -12.95 7.86 -6.54
C SER A 439 -13.29 6.59 -5.75
N ALA A 440 -12.32 5.70 -5.50
CA ALA A 440 -12.56 4.39 -4.92
C ALA A 440 -13.25 4.47 -3.54
N GLY A 441 -12.79 5.35 -2.65
CA GLY A 441 -13.41 5.53 -1.33
C GLY A 441 -14.85 6.05 -1.42
N ALA A 442 -15.08 7.06 -2.26
CA ALA A 442 -16.42 7.62 -2.46
C ALA A 442 -17.40 6.60 -3.05
N ILE A 443 -16.94 5.75 -3.97
CA ILE A 443 -17.74 4.66 -4.55
C ILE A 443 -18.10 3.63 -3.47
N CYS A 444 -17.13 3.22 -2.64
CA CYS A 444 -17.38 2.28 -1.56
C CYS A 444 -18.44 2.82 -0.58
N ASP A 445 -18.25 4.04 -0.07
CA ASP A 445 -19.08 4.57 1.00
C ASP A 445 -20.46 5.04 0.51
N ARG A 446 -20.51 5.80 -0.59
CA ARG A 446 -21.77 6.40 -1.07
C ARG A 446 -22.58 5.44 -1.92
N VAL A 447 -21.93 4.66 -2.78
CA VAL A 447 -22.62 3.81 -3.76
C VAL A 447 -22.85 2.42 -3.17
N LEU A 448 -21.80 1.73 -2.70
CA LEU A 448 -21.94 0.35 -2.26
C LEU A 448 -22.63 0.25 -0.88
N VAL A 449 -22.14 0.99 0.11
CA VAL A 449 -22.69 0.96 1.47
C VAL A 449 -23.96 1.81 1.58
N GLY A 450 -23.92 3.05 1.09
CA GLY A 450 -25.05 3.98 1.16
C GLY A 450 -26.21 3.58 0.26
N TRP A 451 -26.07 3.78 -1.06
CA TRP A 451 -27.17 3.61 -2.01
C TRP A 451 -27.60 2.13 -2.20
N ALA A 452 -26.63 1.22 -2.37
CA ALA A 452 -26.91 -0.19 -2.58
C ALA A 452 -27.13 -0.99 -1.27
N GLY A 453 -26.88 -0.39 -0.11
CA GLY A 453 -27.12 -1.02 1.20
C GLY A 453 -26.27 -2.27 1.45
N LEU A 454 -25.11 -2.42 0.82
CA LEU A 454 -24.28 -3.61 0.97
C LEU A 454 -23.61 -3.62 2.36
N PRO A 455 -23.55 -4.78 3.03
CA PRO A 455 -22.78 -4.93 4.26
C PRO A 455 -21.29 -4.71 3.97
N LEU A 456 -20.57 -4.15 4.94
CA LEU A 456 -19.17 -3.73 4.79
C LEU A 456 -18.27 -4.85 4.23
N THR A 457 -18.41 -6.09 4.73
CA THR A 457 -17.69 -7.25 4.19
C THR A 457 -17.88 -7.43 2.68
N ARG A 458 -19.11 -7.30 2.17
CA ARG A 458 -19.41 -7.43 0.73
C ARG A 458 -18.87 -6.24 -0.05
N ALA A 459 -19.01 -5.03 0.48
CA ALA A 459 -18.44 -3.83 -0.15
C ALA A 459 -16.92 -3.98 -0.33
N ARG A 460 -16.19 -4.40 0.72
CA ARG A 460 -14.73 -4.67 0.63
C ARG A 460 -14.39 -5.75 -0.40
N LYS A 461 -15.16 -6.83 -0.46
CA LYS A 461 -14.97 -7.92 -1.44
C LYS A 461 -15.19 -7.43 -2.88
N VAL A 462 -16.18 -6.58 -3.12
CA VAL A 462 -16.42 -5.99 -4.45
C VAL A 462 -15.26 -5.07 -4.85
N MET A 463 -14.85 -4.16 -3.96
CA MET A 463 -13.74 -3.24 -4.23
C MET A 463 -12.44 -3.98 -4.51
N GLN A 464 -12.09 -4.96 -3.69
CA GLN A 464 -10.92 -5.80 -3.92
C GLN A 464 -11.07 -6.70 -5.16
N GLY A 465 -12.29 -7.14 -5.45
CA GLY A 465 -12.62 -7.89 -6.65
C GLY A 465 -12.29 -7.11 -7.91
N ILE A 466 -12.72 -5.84 -7.99
CA ILE A 466 -12.37 -4.93 -9.09
C ILE A 466 -10.84 -4.76 -9.17
N ALA A 467 -10.20 -4.57 -8.02
CA ALA A 467 -8.77 -4.30 -7.93
C ALA A 467 -7.88 -5.45 -8.41
N CYS A 468 -8.32 -6.70 -8.31
CA CYS A 468 -7.57 -7.86 -8.76
C CYS A 468 -8.04 -8.37 -10.13
N VAL A 469 -9.37 -8.46 -10.35
CA VAL A 469 -9.92 -8.97 -11.62
C VAL A 469 -9.60 -8.03 -12.77
N GLY A 470 -9.60 -6.71 -12.55
CA GLY A 470 -9.24 -5.72 -13.57
C GLY A 470 -7.84 -5.94 -14.13
N PRO A 471 -6.77 -5.84 -13.31
CA PRO A 471 -5.40 -6.15 -13.73
C PRO A 471 -5.25 -7.58 -14.26
N GLY A 472 -5.83 -8.58 -13.60
CA GLY A 472 -5.71 -9.97 -14.03
C GLY A 472 -6.29 -10.22 -15.42
N ALA A 473 -7.50 -9.72 -15.69
CA ALA A 473 -8.12 -9.81 -17.01
C ALA A 473 -7.36 -9.01 -18.06
N ALA A 474 -6.85 -7.82 -17.69
CA ALA A 474 -6.03 -6.98 -18.57
C ALA A 474 -4.74 -7.69 -18.99
N MET A 475 -4.01 -8.31 -18.07
CA MET A 475 -2.78 -9.03 -18.38
C MET A 475 -3.04 -10.25 -19.27
N VAL A 476 -4.05 -11.05 -18.95
CA VAL A 476 -4.45 -12.19 -19.81
C VAL A 476 -4.85 -11.72 -21.20
N SER A 477 -5.57 -10.60 -21.30
CA SER A 477 -5.94 -10.01 -22.59
C SER A 477 -4.72 -9.56 -23.40
N LEU A 478 -3.73 -8.93 -22.76
CA LEU A 478 -2.47 -8.55 -23.41
C LEU A 478 -1.72 -9.78 -23.92
N ALA A 479 -1.61 -10.84 -23.12
CA ALA A 479 -0.94 -12.08 -23.54
C ALA A 479 -1.62 -12.72 -24.76
N LEU A 480 -2.97 -12.77 -24.76
CA LEU A 480 -3.73 -13.32 -25.87
C LEU A 480 -3.58 -12.48 -27.14
N LEU A 481 -3.64 -11.16 -27.03
CA LEU A 481 -3.45 -10.24 -28.15
C LEU A 481 -2.01 -10.29 -28.69
N ALA A 482 -1.01 -10.40 -27.83
CA ALA A 482 0.39 -10.56 -28.22
C ALA A 482 0.62 -11.84 -29.03
N SER A 483 -0.09 -12.93 -28.69
CA SER A 483 -0.04 -14.20 -29.42
C SER A 483 -0.78 -14.20 -30.77
N GLY A 484 -1.38 -13.07 -31.19
CA GLY A 484 -2.10 -12.93 -32.45
C GLY A 484 -3.44 -13.68 -32.49
N VAL A 485 -3.97 -14.07 -31.33
CA VAL A 485 -5.27 -14.73 -31.23
C VAL A 485 -6.35 -13.80 -31.80
N ALA A 486 -7.18 -14.34 -32.70
CA ALA A 486 -8.21 -13.62 -33.47
C ALA A 486 -7.71 -12.68 -34.59
N GLY A 487 -6.42 -12.72 -34.96
CA GLY A 487 -5.89 -11.96 -36.10
C GLY A 487 -5.84 -10.44 -35.89
N LEU A 488 -5.96 -10.00 -34.64
CA LEU A 488 -5.81 -8.60 -34.24
C LEU A 488 -4.35 -8.37 -33.84
N GLU A 489 -3.66 -7.48 -34.54
CA GLU A 489 -2.32 -7.04 -34.15
C GLU A 489 -2.42 -6.13 -32.91
N LEU A 490 -1.57 -6.40 -31.91
CA LEU A 490 -1.49 -5.59 -30.70
C LEU A 490 -0.85 -4.24 -31.04
N ASN A 491 -1.66 -3.20 -31.13
CA ASN A 491 -1.19 -1.83 -31.34
C ASN A 491 -0.80 -1.14 -30.02
N GLN A 492 0.11 -0.16 -30.08
CA GLN A 492 0.57 0.62 -28.93
C GLN A 492 -0.59 1.24 -28.14
N ASN A 493 -1.53 1.90 -28.82
CA ASN A 493 -2.67 2.56 -28.19
C ASN A 493 -3.57 1.56 -27.45
N THR A 494 -3.75 0.36 -28.01
CA THR A 494 -4.53 -0.71 -27.38
C THR A 494 -3.84 -1.20 -26.12
N ALA A 495 -2.52 -1.45 -26.17
CA ALA A 495 -1.76 -1.86 -25.00
C ALA A 495 -1.78 -0.80 -23.90
N GLN A 496 -1.57 0.47 -24.25
CA GLN A 496 -1.69 1.59 -23.32
C GLN A 496 -3.07 1.68 -22.68
N ALA A 497 -4.15 1.57 -23.46
CA ALA A 497 -5.52 1.59 -22.95
C ALA A 497 -5.79 0.44 -21.97
N ILE A 498 -5.27 -0.76 -22.24
CA ILE A 498 -5.39 -1.90 -21.34
C ILE A 498 -4.63 -1.65 -20.03
N PHE A 499 -3.40 -1.12 -20.07
CA PHE A 499 -2.67 -0.75 -18.86
C PHE A 499 -3.33 0.38 -18.07
N VAL A 500 -3.93 1.36 -18.76
CA VAL A 500 -4.74 2.41 -18.14
C VAL A 500 -5.92 1.81 -17.36
N GLY A 501 -6.67 0.91 -17.99
CA GLY A 501 -7.77 0.19 -17.32
C GLY A 501 -7.28 -0.65 -16.15
N ALA A 502 -6.17 -1.36 -16.31
CA ALA A 502 -5.58 -2.21 -15.28
C ALA A 502 -5.18 -1.41 -14.04
N LEU A 503 -4.37 -0.36 -14.20
CA LEU A 503 -3.90 0.46 -13.08
C LEU A 503 -5.04 1.26 -12.43
N ALA A 504 -6.02 1.73 -13.22
CA ALA A 504 -7.22 2.36 -12.67
C ALA A 504 -8.03 1.40 -11.80
N CYS A 505 -8.24 0.15 -12.25
CA CYS A 505 -8.91 -0.87 -11.46
C CYS A 505 -8.12 -1.20 -10.19
N GLN A 506 -6.80 -1.38 -10.30
CA GLN A 506 -5.91 -1.68 -9.17
C GLN A 506 -6.04 -0.66 -8.02
N SER A 507 -6.25 0.62 -8.34
CA SER A 507 -6.44 1.66 -7.33
C SER A 507 -7.64 1.44 -6.38
N PHE A 508 -8.61 0.60 -6.76
CA PHE A 508 -9.74 0.23 -5.89
C PHE A 508 -9.31 -0.61 -4.68
N SER A 509 -8.10 -1.17 -4.70
CA SER A 509 -7.49 -1.90 -3.58
C SER A 509 -7.36 -1.05 -2.31
N ALA A 510 -7.24 0.28 -2.45
CA ALA A 510 -7.23 1.21 -1.31
C ALA A 510 -8.51 1.09 -0.46
N ALA A 511 -9.68 0.99 -1.11
CA ALA A 511 -10.97 0.77 -0.46
C ALA A 511 -11.31 -0.72 -0.26
N GLY A 512 -10.54 -1.62 -0.87
CA GLY A 512 -10.54 -3.07 -0.65
C GLY A 512 -9.68 -3.43 0.56
N PHE A 513 -8.52 -4.05 0.35
CA PHE A 513 -7.64 -4.46 1.45
C PHE A 513 -7.03 -3.29 2.24
N GLY A 514 -6.89 -2.10 1.63
CA GLY A 514 -6.20 -0.96 2.23
C GLY A 514 -6.82 -0.48 3.55
N CYS A 515 -8.14 -0.37 3.59
CA CYS A 515 -8.88 -0.03 4.82
C CYS A 515 -9.26 -1.27 5.66
N ALA A 516 -9.23 -2.46 5.06
CA ALA A 516 -9.72 -3.68 5.65
C ALA A 516 -9.00 -4.07 6.96
N ALA A 517 -7.71 -3.78 7.10
CA ALA A 517 -6.98 -4.02 8.36
C ALA A 517 -7.61 -3.29 9.57
N GLN A 518 -8.23 -2.13 9.35
CA GLN A 518 -8.93 -1.35 10.38
C GLN A 518 -10.31 -1.94 10.74
N ASP A 519 -10.91 -2.71 9.83
CA ASP A 519 -12.21 -3.33 10.04
C ASP A 519 -12.12 -4.50 11.05
N ILE A 520 -11.04 -5.29 11.02
CA ILE A 520 -10.85 -6.46 11.91
C ILE A 520 -10.33 -6.09 13.31
N SER A 521 -9.54 -5.03 13.41
CA SER A 521 -8.97 -4.58 14.68
C SER A 521 -8.67 -3.08 14.64
N ARG A 522 -9.17 -2.33 15.62
CA ARG A 522 -8.77 -0.94 15.82
C ARG A 522 -7.39 -0.86 16.46
N ARG A 523 -7.16 -1.67 17.50
CA ARG A 523 -5.93 -1.68 18.31
C ARG A 523 -4.68 -2.08 17.53
N TYR A 524 -4.80 -3.08 16.65
CA TYR A 524 -3.65 -3.66 15.93
C TYR A 524 -3.64 -3.40 14.42
N SER A 525 -4.50 -2.50 13.91
CA SER A 525 -4.65 -2.21 12.47
C SER A 525 -3.33 -1.89 11.75
N SER A 526 -2.50 -1.02 12.32
CA SER A 526 -1.21 -0.63 11.74
C SER A 526 -0.22 -1.79 11.68
N LEU A 527 -0.20 -2.65 12.70
CA LEU A 527 0.65 -3.83 12.75
C LEU A 527 0.20 -4.90 11.75
N LEU A 528 -1.11 -5.10 11.61
CA LEU A 528 -1.68 -5.99 10.59
C LEU A 528 -1.33 -5.50 9.18
N TYR A 529 -1.46 -4.20 8.93
CA TYR A 529 -1.06 -3.62 7.65
C TYR A 529 0.44 -3.77 7.40
N GLY A 530 1.29 -3.46 8.38
CA GLY A 530 2.75 -3.58 8.27
C GLY A 530 3.23 -5.02 8.06
N SER A 531 2.66 -5.98 8.79
CA SER A 531 3.02 -7.41 8.66
C SER A 531 2.61 -8.00 7.31
N THR A 532 1.40 -7.67 6.83
CA THR A 532 0.97 -8.08 5.48
C THR A 532 1.76 -7.38 4.39
N SER A 533 2.18 -6.12 4.61
CA SER A 533 3.05 -5.37 3.70
C SER A 533 4.44 -6.00 3.58
N ALA A 534 5.03 -6.46 4.67
CA ALA A 534 6.33 -7.12 4.62
C ALA A 534 6.30 -8.38 3.73
N VAL A 535 5.22 -9.18 3.83
CA VAL A 535 5.01 -10.35 2.95
C VAL A 535 4.83 -9.92 1.50
N SER A 536 4.02 -8.89 1.25
CA SER A 536 3.73 -8.44 -0.12
C SER A 536 4.92 -7.81 -0.83
N VAL A 537 5.79 -7.09 -0.11
CA VAL A 537 7.06 -6.55 -0.65
C VAL A 537 7.95 -7.69 -1.13
N VAL A 538 8.07 -8.77 -0.36
CA VAL A 538 8.86 -9.94 -0.75
C VAL A 538 8.29 -10.57 -2.02
N VAL A 539 6.97 -10.77 -2.10
CA VAL A 539 6.31 -11.31 -3.29
C VAL A 539 6.51 -10.41 -4.51
N GLY A 540 6.37 -9.09 -4.36
CA GLY A 540 6.62 -8.12 -5.43
C GLY A 540 8.08 -8.12 -5.90
N ALA A 541 9.04 -8.24 -4.96
CA ALA A 541 10.46 -8.34 -5.28
C ALA A 541 10.78 -9.59 -6.12
N PHE A 542 10.17 -10.73 -5.77
CA PHE A 542 10.25 -11.94 -6.58
C PHE A 542 9.67 -11.72 -7.98
N GLY A 543 8.52 -11.04 -8.10
CA GLY A 543 7.95 -10.68 -9.39
C GLY A 543 8.91 -9.87 -10.27
N GLN A 544 9.58 -8.86 -9.71
CA GLN A 544 10.58 -8.05 -10.43
C GLN A 544 11.77 -8.88 -10.92
N TYR A 545 12.31 -9.75 -10.07
CA TYR A 545 13.43 -10.62 -10.40
C TYR A 545 13.07 -11.62 -11.50
N PHE A 546 11.98 -12.37 -11.31
CA PHE A 546 11.55 -13.40 -12.25
C PHE A 546 11.10 -12.83 -13.59
N THR A 547 10.58 -11.60 -13.64
CA THR A 547 10.30 -10.93 -14.93
C THR A 547 11.55 -10.91 -15.81
N GLY A 548 12.71 -10.52 -15.26
CA GLY A 548 13.96 -10.47 -16.01
C GLY A 548 14.43 -11.85 -16.49
N VAL A 549 14.34 -12.85 -15.61
CA VAL A 549 14.70 -14.23 -15.95
C VAL A 549 13.80 -14.79 -17.05
N ILE A 550 12.49 -14.55 -16.96
CA ILE A 550 11.53 -14.98 -17.99
C ILE A 550 11.88 -14.34 -19.32
N LEU A 551 12.13 -13.03 -19.36
CA LEU A 551 12.44 -12.32 -20.60
C LEU A 551 13.73 -12.78 -21.26
N ASP A 552 14.77 -13.11 -20.50
CA ASP A 552 15.99 -13.71 -21.06
C ASP A 552 15.73 -15.11 -21.65
N LEU A 553 14.80 -15.89 -21.07
CA LEU A 553 14.46 -17.23 -21.54
C LEU A 553 13.47 -17.24 -22.71
N THR A 554 12.68 -16.18 -22.89
CA THR A 554 11.61 -16.08 -23.88
C THR A 554 11.91 -15.08 -24.99
N ASP A 555 13.18 -14.71 -25.19
CA ASP A 555 13.62 -13.74 -26.19
C ASP A 555 12.81 -12.42 -26.11
N ARG A 556 12.63 -11.91 -24.88
CA ARG A 556 11.90 -10.68 -24.52
C ARG A 556 10.37 -10.73 -24.74
N ASP A 557 9.77 -11.91 -24.83
CA ASP A 557 8.32 -12.06 -24.80
C ASP A 557 7.73 -11.97 -23.38
N PHE A 558 6.86 -10.99 -23.17
CA PHE A 558 6.17 -10.73 -21.89
C PHE A 558 4.96 -11.64 -21.64
N SER A 559 4.50 -12.42 -22.62
CA SER A 559 3.26 -13.20 -22.53
C SER A 559 3.23 -14.15 -21.33
N ALA A 560 4.34 -14.84 -21.04
CA ALA A 560 4.47 -15.70 -19.87
C ALA A 560 4.35 -14.92 -18.55
N MET A 561 4.94 -13.73 -18.47
CA MET A 561 4.85 -12.87 -17.29
C MET A 561 3.43 -12.32 -17.10
N PHE A 562 2.72 -12.00 -18.19
CA PHE A 562 1.33 -11.58 -18.13
C PHE A 562 0.40 -12.69 -17.63
N TYR A 563 0.58 -13.93 -18.09
CA TYR A 563 -0.16 -15.07 -17.54
C TYR A 563 0.15 -15.31 -16.07
N LEU A 564 1.42 -15.20 -15.66
CA LEU A 564 1.82 -15.33 -14.27
C LEU A 564 1.16 -14.25 -13.40
N THR A 565 1.20 -13.00 -13.84
CA THR A 565 0.54 -11.88 -13.15
C THR A 565 -0.97 -12.11 -13.02
N GLY A 566 -1.63 -12.53 -14.11
CA GLY A 566 -3.05 -12.87 -14.09
C GLY A 566 -3.40 -14.01 -13.13
N ALA A 567 -2.54 -15.03 -13.04
CA ALA A 567 -2.72 -16.13 -12.09
C ALA A 567 -2.55 -15.68 -10.63
N VAL A 568 -1.57 -14.82 -10.33
CA VAL A 568 -1.35 -14.26 -9.00
C VAL A 568 -2.54 -13.39 -8.57
N GLU A 569 -3.04 -12.53 -9.47
CA GLU A 569 -4.23 -11.70 -9.21
C GLU A 569 -5.49 -12.54 -8.98
N LEU A 570 -5.68 -13.59 -9.77
CA LEU A 570 -6.79 -14.54 -9.58
C LEU A 570 -6.69 -15.24 -8.23
N CYS A 571 -5.51 -15.69 -7.83
CA CYS A 571 -5.30 -16.30 -6.51
C CYS A 571 -5.61 -15.30 -5.38
N GLY A 572 -5.13 -14.06 -5.51
CA GLY A 572 -5.38 -12.99 -4.55
C GLY A 572 -6.87 -12.73 -4.33
N VAL A 573 -7.65 -12.59 -5.41
CA VAL A 573 -9.10 -12.36 -5.30
C VAL A 573 -9.86 -13.57 -4.77
N LEU A 574 -9.49 -14.79 -5.18
CA LEU A 574 -10.16 -16.00 -4.68
C LEU A 574 -9.93 -16.19 -3.18
N MET A 575 -8.70 -16.00 -2.72
CA MET A 575 -8.38 -16.07 -1.28
C MET A 575 -9.08 -14.96 -0.49
N PHE A 576 -9.06 -13.73 -1.01
CA PHE A 576 -9.72 -12.60 -0.34
C PHE A 576 -11.24 -12.83 -0.26
N THR A 577 -11.89 -13.18 -1.36
CA THR A 577 -13.34 -13.41 -1.37
C THR A 577 -13.76 -14.60 -0.50
N ALA A 578 -12.95 -15.66 -0.44
CA ALA A 578 -13.23 -16.84 0.38
C ALA A 578 -13.03 -16.61 1.89
N TRP A 579 -11.98 -15.89 2.28
CA TRP A 579 -11.56 -15.82 3.68
C TRP A 579 -11.79 -14.47 4.37
N TRP A 580 -12.05 -13.40 3.61
CA TRP A 580 -12.30 -12.08 4.18
C TRP A 580 -13.63 -12.01 4.94
N ASN A 581 -13.56 -11.47 6.17
CA ASN A 581 -14.70 -11.06 6.99
C ASN A 581 -14.33 -9.77 7.73
N SER A 582 -15.24 -8.80 7.79
CA SER A 582 -15.06 -7.53 8.51
C SER A 582 -15.42 -7.61 9.99
N GLU A 583 -15.72 -8.79 10.53
CA GLU A 583 -15.95 -8.99 11.96
C GLU A 583 -14.67 -8.72 12.77
N ARG A 584 -14.84 -8.03 13.92
CA ARG A 584 -13.71 -7.71 14.78
C ARG A 584 -13.19 -8.97 15.46
N THR A 585 -11.92 -9.30 15.19
CA THR A 585 -11.29 -10.55 15.64
C THR A 585 -10.23 -10.31 16.72
N PHE A 586 -9.65 -9.11 16.77
CA PHE A 586 -8.59 -8.75 17.73
C PHE A 586 -8.92 -7.42 18.39
N GLU A 587 -9.66 -7.46 19.50
CA GLU A 587 -9.89 -6.30 20.38
C GLU A 587 -9.23 -6.50 21.74
#